data_AF-A0A2J7Q4X2-F1
#
_entry.id   AF-A0A2J7Q4X2-F1
#
_cell.length_a   1.000
_cell.length_b   1.000
_cell.length_c   1.000
_cell.angle_alpha   90.00
_cell.angle_beta   90.00
_cell.angle_gamma   90.00
#
_symmetry.space_group_name_H-M   'P 1'
#
loop_
_entity.id
_entity.type
_entity.pdbx_description
1 polymer ?
#
loop_
_entity_poly.entity_id
_entity_poly.type
_entity_poly.pdbx_seq_one_letter_code
_entity_poly.pdbx_strand_id
1 'polypeptide(L)'
;MLNERYGKVYVDFAEPLSVRELFQLNGLQRSLPTPESPQDQHTLSANETMFCVDVAHRVVQQQQRHSVITAFNLISIILNNSVLEGSGPPLLNEVVANVSWLKSVMEVLGALIDIQDGPVNVEVAVKEAIAVHKSLVTLTPTNHLKLIKVHTTAHRVNPAKLKGHSMSEHTMGVAVPMVMIQHYLNPCLHYLIGPALVTLVMWHLDDAVEITRGDLFQNFNFLRLLFAYEFAFYAAWAEKEFDDAVKQLEMLSVVEPTKSDRLKLGNHRKLQILLLNLLQPFLEGYLTVCQLLQQTASDPCSESLLLTSTQRRVEELLGSGIILHPYALSLDMHSAALQALTALQAVNRLKRNGMVLYQAQTRKLLEVTQKLENLKFQSEEKFHPSSTGFRHFVIDGSQQAKL
;
A
#
# COMPACT_ATOMS: atom_id res chain seq x y z
N MET A 1 33.94 0.40 4.02
CA MET A 1 32.72 -0.43 4.10
C MET A 1 32.45 -1.02 5.49
N LEU A 2 33.46 -1.44 6.29
CA LEU A 2 33.25 -2.05 7.62
C LEU A 2 32.93 -1.06 8.78
N ASN A 3 33.09 0.25 8.59
CA ASN A 3 32.85 1.27 9.64
C ASN A 3 31.47 1.94 9.53
N GLU A 4 30.58 1.44 8.67
CA GLU A 4 29.23 1.99 8.51
C GLU A 4 28.21 1.16 9.29
N ARG A 5 27.25 1.84 9.93
CA ARG A 5 26.17 1.20 10.69
C ARG A 5 25.00 0.93 9.73
N TYR A 6 24.83 -0.33 9.34
CA TYR A 6 23.78 -0.76 8.39
C TYR A 6 22.44 -1.15 9.06
N GLY A 7 22.27 -0.80 10.34
CA GLY A 7 21.07 -1.13 11.11
C GLY A 7 21.18 -2.43 11.91
N LYS A 8 20.03 -3.06 12.16
CA LYS A 8 19.88 -4.28 12.95
C LYS A 8 19.26 -5.39 12.09
N VAL A 9 19.58 -6.63 12.39
CA VAL A 9 18.96 -7.82 11.77
C VAL A 9 18.17 -8.57 12.82
N TYR A 10 16.90 -8.85 12.52
CA TYR A 10 16.00 -9.64 13.35
C TYR A 10 15.82 -11.02 12.73
N VAL A 11 15.84 -12.05 13.57
CA VAL A 11 15.59 -13.43 13.16
C VAL A 11 14.62 -14.03 14.15
N ASP A 12 13.44 -14.41 13.66
CA ASP A 12 12.42 -15.18 14.38
C ASP A 12 12.14 -16.44 13.56
N PHE A 13 12.17 -17.60 14.21
CA PHE A 13 11.99 -18.90 13.56
C PHE A 13 10.52 -19.37 13.57
N ALA A 14 9.62 -18.66 14.26
CA ALA A 14 8.21 -19.00 14.45
C ALA A 14 7.98 -20.48 14.87
N GLU A 15 6.71 -20.88 14.98
CA GLU A 15 6.38 -22.29 15.18
C GLU A 15 6.50 -23.06 13.84
N PRO A 16 7.09 -24.28 13.83
CA PRO A 16 7.23 -25.06 12.61
C PRO A 16 5.89 -25.53 12.06
N LEU A 17 5.72 -25.45 10.73
CA LEU A 17 4.52 -25.91 10.04
C LEU A 17 4.68 -27.35 9.52
N SER A 18 3.84 -28.27 10.00
CA SER A 18 3.77 -29.65 9.50
C SER A 18 2.79 -29.73 8.33
N VAL A 19 3.32 -29.86 7.11
CA VAL A 19 2.51 -30.06 5.89
C VAL A 19 1.62 -31.31 6.02
N ARG A 20 2.13 -32.38 6.66
CA ARG A 20 1.38 -33.62 6.89
C ARG A 20 0.14 -33.37 7.77
N GLU A 21 0.29 -32.62 8.85
CA GLU A 21 -0.83 -32.29 9.74
C GLU A 21 -1.87 -31.42 9.02
N LEU A 22 -1.41 -30.43 8.26
CA LEU A 22 -2.31 -29.59 7.45
C LEU A 22 -3.07 -30.40 6.40
N PHE A 23 -2.44 -31.38 5.75
CA PHE A 23 -3.11 -32.30 4.82
C PHE A 23 -4.21 -33.10 5.52
N GLN A 24 -3.91 -33.66 6.70
CA GLN A 24 -4.86 -34.45 7.49
C GLN A 24 -6.04 -33.62 7.97
N LEU A 25 -5.81 -32.39 8.44
CA LEU A 25 -6.86 -31.45 8.88
C LEU A 25 -7.81 -31.08 7.73
N ASN A 26 -7.30 -31.02 6.50
CA ASN A 26 -8.11 -30.73 5.31
C ASN A 26 -8.73 -32.00 4.67
N GLY A 27 -8.60 -33.17 5.30
CA GLY A 27 -9.14 -34.43 4.78
C GLY A 27 -8.49 -34.91 3.48
N LEU A 28 -7.32 -34.38 3.12
CA LEU A 28 -6.59 -34.73 1.91
C LEU A 28 -5.57 -35.83 2.21
N GLN A 29 -5.56 -36.87 1.37
CA GLN A 29 -4.56 -37.94 1.42
C GLN A 29 -3.83 -38.02 0.09
N ARG A 30 -2.54 -37.69 0.08
CA ARG A 30 -1.65 -37.97 -1.05
C ARG A 30 -0.73 -39.12 -0.67
N SER A 31 -0.87 -40.26 -1.33
CA SER A 31 0.08 -41.35 -1.24
C SER A 31 1.41 -40.93 -1.88
N LEU A 32 2.54 -41.32 -1.29
CA LEU A 32 3.85 -41.09 -1.91
C LEU A 32 3.90 -41.80 -3.27
N PRO A 33 4.43 -41.16 -4.33
CA PRO A 33 4.57 -41.82 -5.62
C PRO A 33 5.50 -43.03 -5.48
N THR A 34 4.99 -44.23 -5.78
CA THR A 34 5.81 -45.44 -5.97
C THR A 34 6.36 -45.47 -7.40
N PRO A 35 7.45 -46.21 -7.69
CA PRO A 35 8.01 -46.34 -9.04
C PRO A 35 7.00 -46.83 -10.10
N GLU A 36 5.93 -47.49 -9.67
CA GLU A 36 4.83 -48.03 -10.48
C GLU A 36 3.69 -47.02 -10.72
N SER A 37 3.80 -45.81 -10.18
CA SER A 37 2.78 -44.76 -10.31
C SER A 37 2.72 -44.20 -11.73
N PRO A 38 1.54 -44.06 -12.36
CA PRO A 38 1.39 -43.37 -13.63
C PRO A 38 1.92 -41.92 -13.55
N GLN A 39 2.57 -41.42 -14.61
CA GLN A 39 3.14 -40.07 -14.64
C GLN A 39 2.10 -38.96 -14.35
N ASP A 40 0.82 -39.22 -14.60
CA ASP A 40 -0.29 -38.30 -14.30
C ASP A 40 -0.45 -38.01 -12.79
N GLN A 41 0.08 -38.86 -11.90
CA GLN A 41 0.10 -38.61 -10.45
C GLN A 41 1.10 -37.53 -10.00
N HIS A 42 1.95 -37.04 -10.91
CA HIS A 42 2.84 -35.90 -10.65
C HIS A 42 2.14 -34.55 -10.77
N THR A 43 1.00 -34.47 -11.46
CA THR A 43 0.23 -33.23 -11.59
C THR A 43 -0.65 -33.04 -10.35
N LEU A 44 -0.66 -31.83 -9.78
CA LEU A 44 -1.52 -31.50 -8.65
C LEU A 44 -2.98 -31.48 -9.10
N SER A 45 -3.86 -32.13 -8.34
CA SER A 45 -5.30 -31.95 -8.47
C SER A 45 -5.71 -30.52 -8.10
N ALA A 46 -6.93 -30.12 -8.47
CA ALA A 46 -7.48 -28.82 -8.10
C ALA A 46 -7.49 -28.61 -6.57
N ASN A 47 -7.86 -29.65 -5.81
CA ASN A 47 -7.89 -29.61 -4.35
C ASN A 47 -6.48 -29.46 -3.76
N GLU A 48 -5.49 -30.16 -4.31
CA GLU A 48 -4.09 -30.01 -3.87
C GLU A 48 -3.51 -28.65 -4.24
N THR A 49 -3.91 -28.09 -5.38
CA THR A 49 -3.52 -26.73 -5.79
C THR A 49 -4.10 -25.69 -4.82
N MET A 50 -5.38 -25.81 -4.46
CA MET A 50 -6.01 -24.96 -3.45
C MET A 50 -5.37 -25.12 -2.07
N PHE A 51 -5.00 -26.35 -1.70
CA PHE A 51 -4.25 -26.62 -0.47
C PHE A 51 -2.88 -25.92 -0.47
N CYS A 52 -2.12 -25.99 -1.57
CA CYS A 52 -0.85 -25.25 -1.69
C CYS A 52 -1.05 -23.74 -1.51
N VAL A 53 -2.14 -23.19 -2.05
CA VAL A 53 -2.49 -21.78 -1.86
C VAL A 53 -2.82 -21.47 -0.39
N ASP A 54 -3.61 -22.30 0.30
CA ASP A 54 -3.88 -22.13 1.75
C ASP A 54 -2.59 -22.16 2.58
N VAL A 55 -1.72 -23.14 2.33
CA VAL A 55 -0.42 -23.23 3.01
C VAL A 55 0.43 -21.98 2.75
N ALA A 56 0.49 -21.51 1.50
CA ALA A 56 1.25 -20.30 1.16
C ALA A 56 0.73 -19.06 1.91
N HIS A 57 -0.59 -18.87 1.99
CA HIS A 57 -1.17 -17.76 2.75
C HIS A 57 -0.89 -17.87 4.26
N ARG A 58 -0.92 -19.07 4.83
CA ARG A 58 -0.53 -19.28 6.24
C ARG A 58 0.93 -18.92 6.49
N VAL A 59 1.84 -19.31 5.59
CA VAL A 59 3.26 -18.95 5.69
C VAL A 59 3.44 -17.43 5.63
N VAL A 60 2.78 -16.76 4.69
CA VAL A 60 2.84 -15.29 4.56
C VAL A 60 2.32 -14.61 5.83
N GLN A 61 1.20 -15.08 6.37
CA GLN A 61 0.64 -14.54 7.63
C GLN A 61 1.61 -14.71 8.80
N GLN A 62 2.28 -15.87 8.92
CA GLN A 62 3.30 -16.07 9.97
C GLN A 62 4.48 -15.12 9.79
N GLN A 63 4.99 -14.99 8.57
CA GLN A 63 6.07 -14.04 8.27
C GLN A 63 5.70 -12.60 8.61
N GLN A 64 4.46 -12.19 8.31
CA GLN A 64 3.98 -10.85 8.59
C GLN A 64 3.83 -10.59 10.09
N ARG A 65 3.23 -11.53 10.85
CA ARG A 65 3.03 -11.43 12.31
C ARG A 65 4.33 -11.38 13.10
N HIS A 66 5.37 -12.06 12.64
CA HIS A 66 6.68 -12.09 13.27
C HIS A 66 7.64 -11.02 12.70
N SER A 67 7.16 -10.16 11.79
CA SER A 67 7.96 -9.07 11.25
C SER A 67 8.15 -7.95 12.29
N VAL A 68 9.40 -7.55 12.51
CA VAL A 68 9.74 -6.46 13.41
C VAL A 68 9.71 -5.13 12.68
N ILE A 69 8.87 -4.22 13.15
CA ILE A 69 8.74 -2.85 12.65
C ILE A 69 9.74 -1.95 13.40
N THR A 70 10.57 -1.23 12.66
CA THR A 70 11.58 -0.32 13.21
C THR A 70 11.08 1.13 13.20
N ALA A 71 11.79 2.02 13.91
CA ALA A 71 11.53 3.46 13.83
C ALA A 71 11.52 4.01 12.40
N PHE A 72 12.36 3.47 11.49
CA PHE A 72 12.40 3.96 10.12
C PHE A 72 11.15 3.60 9.30
N ASN A 73 10.54 2.45 9.58
CA ASN A 73 9.26 2.09 8.99
C ASN A 73 8.16 3.08 9.39
N LEU A 74 8.10 3.46 10.68
CA LEU A 74 7.15 4.45 11.19
C LEU A 74 7.43 5.86 10.63
N ILE A 75 8.69 6.26 10.52
CA ILE A 75 9.11 7.52 9.86
C ILE A 75 8.63 7.55 8.40
N SER A 76 8.72 6.43 7.68
CA SER A 76 8.31 6.33 6.28
C SER A 76 6.80 6.55 6.11
N ILE A 77 5.98 6.02 7.03
CA ILE A 77 4.53 6.28 7.07
C ILE A 77 4.27 7.77 7.33
N ILE A 78 4.98 8.38 8.28
CA ILE A 78 4.80 9.79 8.63
C ILE A 78 5.17 10.70 7.45
N LEU A 79 6.29 10.43 6.78
CA LEU A 79 6.69 11.18 5.59
C LEU A 79 5.67 11.04 4.45
N ASN A 80 5.19 9.82 4.21
CA ASN A 80 4.14 9.56 3.22
C ASN A 80 2.85 10.34 3.55
N ASN A 81 2.45 10.35 4.82
CA ASN A 81 1.27 11.08 5.30
C ASN A 81 1.43 12.60 5.15
N SER A 82 2.57 13.17 5.56
CA SER A 82 2.82 14.61 5.46
C SER A 82 2.81 15.13 4.01
N VAL A 83 3.22 14.31 3.04
CA VAL A 83 3.16 14.65 1.61
C VAL A 83 1.71 14.83 1.16
N LEU A 84 0.80 13.99 1.63
CA LEU A 84 -0.61 14.01 1.28
C LEU A 84 -1.40 15.08 2.05
N GLU A 85 -1.03 15.36 3.30
CA GLU A 85 -1.61 16.46 4.09
C GLU A 85 -1.21 17.84 3.58
N GLY A 86 -0.09 17.96 2.86
CA GLY A 86 0.38 19.24 2.33
C GLY A 86 0.93 20.21 3.40
N SER A 87 1.10 19.74 4.64
CA SER A 87 1.66 20.51 5.77
C SER A 87 3.15 20.84 5.61
N GLY A 88 3.79 20.30 4.59
CA GLY A 88 5.23 20.40 4.38
C GLY A 88 6.04 19.43 5.25
N PRO A 89 7.38 19.46 5.15
CA PRO A 89 8.25 18.51 5.81
C PRO A 89 8.17 18.64 7.34
N PRO A 90 7.94 17.57 8.09
CA PRO A 90 7.74 17.65 9.53
C PRO A 90 9.05 18.00 10.27
N LEU A 91 8.92 18.72 11.38
CA LEU A 91 10.03 18.98 12.30
C LEU A 91 10.42 17.71 13.06
N LEU A 92 11.67 17.61 13.50
CA LEU A 92 12.16 16.45 14.24
C LEU A 92 11.32 16.13 15.49
N ASN A 93 10.91 17.15 16.26
CA ASN A 93 10.06 16.96 17.44
C ASN A 93 8.67 16.43 17.07
N GLU A 94 8.10 16.87 15.94
CA GLU A 94 6.84 16.35 15.41
C GLU A 94 6.99 14.91 14.95
N VAL A 95 8.10 14.57 14.27
CA VAL A 95 8.42 13.20 13.89
C VAL A 95 8.51 12.31 15.13
N VAL A 96 9.21 12.72 16.19
CA VAL A 96 9.31 11.96 17.43
C VAL A 96 7.94 11.75 18.08
N ALA A 97 7.13 12.79 18.18
CA ALA A 97 5.78 12.69 18.74
C ALA A 97 4.87 11.77 17.89
N ASN A 98 4.94 11.89 16.57
CA ASN A 98 4.17 11.07 15.65
C ASN A 98 4.63 9.61 15.64
N VAL A 99 5.93 9.33 15.77
CA VAL A 99 6.46 7.97 15.91
C VAL A 99 5.99 7.35 17.23
N SER A 100 6.01 8.10 18.33
CA SER A 100 5.51 7.60 19.63
C SER A 100 4.02 7.27 19.57
N TRP A 101 3.21 8.14 18.95
CA TRP A 101 1.78 7.89 18.74
C TRP A 101 1.55 6.68 17.84
N LEU A 102 2.21 6.63 16.68
CA LEU A 102 2.03 5.55 15.70
C LEU A 102 2.53 4.21 16.22
N LYS A 103 3.59 4.20 17.05
CA LYS A 103 4.03 3.01 17.80
C LYS A 103 2.86 2.42 18.58
N SER A 104 2.19 3.24 19.39
CA SER A 104 1.06 2.80 20.22
C SER A 104 -0.09 2.25 19.37
N VAL A 105 -0.40 2.91 18.25
CA VAL A 105 -1.41 2.42 17.30
C VAL A 105 -1.02 1.06 16.73
N MET A 106 0.20 0.94 16.21
CA MET A 106 0.69 -0.28 15.56
C MET A 106 0.77 -1.48 16.53
N GLU A 107 1.07 -1.24 17.81
CA GLU A 107 1.01 -2.28 18.87
C GLU A 107 -0.41 -2.79 19.09
N VAL A 108 -1.42 -1.91 19.09
CA VAL A 108 -2.85 -2.32 19.16
C VAL A 108 -3.27 -3.11 17.92
N LEU A 109 -2.69 -2.80 16.75
CA LEU A 109 -2.87 -3.58 15.52
C LEU A 109 -2.11 -4.91 15.53
N GLY A 110 -1.32 -5.19 16.57
CA GLY A 110 -0.60 -6.45 16.76
C GLY A 110 0.80 -6.49 16.16
N ALA A 111 1.38 -5.34 15.80
CA ALA A 111 2.75 -5.28 15.28
C ALA A 111 3.80 -5.37 16.40
N LEU A 112 4.91 -6.06 16.10
CA LEU A 112 6.09 -6.09 16.96
C LEU A 112 6.99 -4.90 16.62
N ILE A 113 7.27 -4.02 17.58
CA ILE A 113 8.01 -2.77 17.33
C ILE A 113 9.33 -2.72 18.10
N ASP A 114 10.45 -2.51 17.41
CA ASP A 114 11.78 -2.29 18.02
C ASP A 114 11.97 -0.82 18.42
N ILE A 115 11.15 -0.35 19.36
CA ILE A 115 11.33 0.95 20.02
C ILE A 115 11.01 0.77 21.49
N GLN A 116 11.98 1.03 22.36
CA GLN A 116 11.75 0.97 23.80
C GLN A 116 10.82 2.09 24.26
N ASP A 117 10.01 1.82 25.28
CA ASP A 117 9.08 2.80 25.83
C ASP A 117 9.79 3.99 26.47
N GLY A 118 9.13 5.15 26.43
CA GLY A 118 9.61 6.40 27.01
C GLY A 118 10.05 7.42 25.96
N PRO A 119 9.79 8.71 26.18
CA PRO A 119 9.99 9.75 25.16
C PRO A 119 11.46 9.87 24.71
N VAL A 120 12.40 9.70 25.63
CA VAL A 120 13.85 9.75 25.35
C VAL A 120 14.26 8.60 24.43
N ASN A 121 13.74 7.39 24.66
CA ASN A 121 14.07 6.22 23.86
C ASN A 121 13.52 6.32 22.43
N VAL A 122 12.31 6.88 22.27
CA VAL A 122 11.73 7.15 20.95
C VAL A 122 12.59 8.16 20.18
N GLU A 123 13.01 9.25 20.83
CA GLU A 123 13.86 10.26 20.19
C GLU A 123 15.21 9.67 19.74
N VAL A 124 15.83 8.85 20.59
CA VAL A 124 17.07 8.13 20.25
C VAL A 124 16.85 7.22 19.05
N ALA A 125 15.79 6.39 19.05
CA ALA A 125 15.47 5.49 17.95
C ALA A 125 15.22 6.23 16.62
N VAL A 126 14.53 7.38 16.67
CA VAL A 126 14.31 8.22 15.48
C VAL A 126 15.62 8.78 14.93
N LYS A 127 16.48 9.33 15.80
CA LYS A 127 17.79 9.87 15.38
C LYS A 127 18.70 8.77 14.83
N GLU A 128 18.74 7.59 15.45
CA GLU A 128 19.50 6.45 14.94
C GLU A 128 18.98 5.98 13.58
N ALA A 129 17.66 5.90 13.41
CA ALA A 129 17.04 5.53 12.15
C ALA A 129 17.40 6.49 11.02
N ILE A 130 17.37 7.81 11.27
CA ILE A 130 17.79 8.84 10.32
C ILE A 130 19.28 8.68 9.97
N ALA A 131 20.14 8.41 10.96
CA ALA A 131 21.57 8.24 10.74
C ALA A 131 21.91 7.00 9.90
N VAL A 132 21.21 5.87 10.12
CA VAL A 132 21.36 4.64 9.33
C VAL A 132 20.90 4.86 7.88
N HIS A 133 19.78 5.58 7.69
CA HIS A 133 19.18 5.83 6.38
C HIS A 133 19.53 7.20 5.79
N LYS A 134 20.71 7.74 6.14
CA LYS A 134 21.22 9.05 5.70
C LYS A 134 21.37 9.22 4.19
N SER A 135 21.27 8.15 3.41
CA SER A 135 21.24 8.17 1.94
C SER A 135 19.85 8.48 1.38
N LEU A 136 18.79 8.31 2.19
CA LEU A 136 17.39 8.50 1.80
C LEU A 136 16.78 9.72 2.48
N VAL A 137 17.13 9.99 3.73
CA VAL A 137 16.59 11.10 4.52
C VAL A 137 17.69 11.91 5.20
N THR A 138 17.39 13.14 5.53
CA THR A 138 18.27 14.01 6.32
C THR A 138 17.47 15.09 7.05
N LEU A 139 18.12 15.74 8.01
CA LEU A 139 17.58 16.90 8.70
C LEU A 139 18.18 18.16 8.10
N THR A 140 17.33 19.16 7.85
CA THR A 140 17.79 20.51 7.47
C THR A 140 18.42 21.21 8.67
N PRO A 141 19.14 22.34 8.48
CA PRO A 141 19.61 23.18 9.59
C PRO A 141 18.49 23.68 10.51
N THR A 142 17.25 23.73 10.01
CA THR A 142 16.04 24.07 10.77
C THR A 142 15.33 22.84 11.35
N ASN A 143 16.00 21.69 11.44
CA ASN A 143 15.49 20.43 11.98
C ASN A 143 14.24 19.86 11.27
N HIS A 144 14.04 20.16 9.98
CA HIS A 144 12.96 19.52 9.20
C HIS A 144 13.47 18.24 8.56
N LEU A 145 12.69 17.16 8.65
CA LEU A 145 13.02 15.88 8.03
C LEU A 145 12.66 15.92 6.54
N LYS A 146 13.65 15.67 5.68
CA LYS A 146 13.49 15.68 4.23
C LYS A 146 14.13 14.46 3.58
N LEU A 147 13.60 14.09 2.42
CA LEU A 147 14.17 13.11 1.52
C LEU A 147 15.36 13.70 0.77
N ILE A 148 16.32 12.85 0.44
CA ILE A 148 17.46 13.21 -0.40
C ILE A 148 17.16 12.78 -1.83
N LYS A 149 17.46 13.65 -2.79
CA LYS A 149 17.41 13.28 -4.20
C LYS A 149 18.46 12.21 -4.51
N VAL A 150 18.00 11.01 -4.85
CA VAL A 150 18.86 9.86 -5.19
C VAL A 150 19.18 9.80 -6.69
N HIS A 151 18.30 10.36 -7.55
CA HIS A 151 18.48 10.34 -8.99
C HIS A 151 19.60 11.29 -9.45
N THR A 152 20.66 10.75 -10.05
CA THR A 152 21.75 11.51 -10.65
C THR A 152 21.64 11.54 -12.18
N THR A 153 21.80 12.72 -12.77
CA THR A 153 21.71 12.97 -14.23
C THR A 153 22.83 12.31 -15.05
N ALA A 154 23.80 11.69 -14.38
CA ALA A 154 24.96 11.04 -15.00
C ALA A 154 24.59 9.75 -15.76
N HIS A 155 23.46 9.11 -15.42
CA HIS A 155 23.01 7.87 -16.06
C HIS A 155 21.77 8.13 -16.91
N ARG A 156 21.95 8.72 -18.10
CA ARG A 156 20.86 8.86 -19.08
C ARG A 156 20.35 7.48 -19.49
N VAL A 157 19.13 7.15 -19.05
CA VAL A 157 18.46 5.91 -19.43
C VAL A 157 18.06 6.01 -20.91
N ASN A 158 18.36 4.99 -21.71
CA ASN A 158 17.94 4.96 -23.12
C ASN A 158 16.39 4.87 -23.18
N PRO A 159 15.69 5.89 -23.73
CA PRO A 159 14.23 5.90 -23.75
C PRO A 159 13.63 4.70 -24.50
N ALA A 160 14.33 4.17 -25.50
CA ALA A 160 13.87 3.00 -26.26
C ALA A 160 13.89 1.68 -25.47
N LYS A 161 14.54 1.65 -24.30
CA LYS A 161 14.58 0.48 -23.41
C LYS A 161 13.63 0.61 -22.22
N LEU A 162 12.94 1.74 -22.08
CA LEU A 162 11.98 1.95 -21.00
C LEU A 162 10.71 1.14 -21.27
N LYS A 163 10.24 0.41 -20.27
CA LYS A 163 8.93 -0.25 -20.32
C LYS A 163 7.76 0.74 -20.22
N GLY A 164 8.01 1.91 -19.66
CA GLY A 164 7.02 2.96 -19.42
C GLY A 164 7.37 4.29 -20.06
N HIS A 165 6.71 5.34 -19.59
CA HIS A 165 6.89 6.70 -20.04
C HIS A 165 8.25 7.27 -19.62
N SER A 166 8.90 8.00 -20.54
CA SER A 166 10.10 8.78 -20.21
C SER A 166 9.69 10.03 -19.44
N MET A 167 9.67 9.92 -18.12
CA MET A 167 9.32 11.02 -17.21
C MET A 167 10.34 12.15 -17.25
N SER A 168 9.91 13.35 -16.84
CA SER A 168 10.80 14.50 -16.70
C SER A 168 11.82 14.31 -15.57
N GLU A 169 13.00 14.95 -15.70
CA GLU A 169 14.04 14.95 -14.67
C GLU A 169 13.53 15.48 -13.31
N HIS A 170 12.57 16.40 -13.35
CA HIS A 170 11.92 16.93 -12.15
C HIS A 170 11.11 15.85 -11.45
N THR A 171 10.24 15.15 -12.19
CA THR A 171 9.44 14.05 -11.67
C THR A 171 10.33 12.94 -11.13
N MET A 172 11.36 12.54 -11.88
CA MET A 172 12.32 11.51 -11.46
C MET A 172 13.04 11.88 -10.16
N GLY A 173 13.43 13.15 -10.00
CA GLY A 173 14.10 13.63 -8.80
C GLY A 173 13.28 13.47 -7.51
N VAL A 174 11.95 13.49 -7.61
CA VAL A 174 11.05 13.37 -6.45
C VAL A 174 10.46 11.97 -6.33
N ALA A 175 10.06 11.36 -7.45
CA ALA A 175 9.40 10.06 -7.44
C ALA A 175 10.32 8.95 -6.93
N VAL A 176 11.61 8.97 -7.28
CA VAL A 176 12.53 7.91 -6.87
C VAL A 176 12.67 7.80 -5.35
N PRO A 177 12.99 8.87 -4.59
CA PRO A 177 13.03 8.81 -3.13
C PRO A 177 11.69 8.35 -2.51
N MET A 178 10.55 8.80 -3.05
CA MET A 178 9.22 8.39 -2.57
C MET A 178 8.96 6.89 -2.77
N VAL A 179 9.32 6.37 -3.94
CA VAL A 179 9.21 4.92 -4.21
C VAL A 179 10.17 4.13 -3.32
N MET A 180 11.35 4.65 -3.02
CA MET A 180 12.30 3.99 -2.12
C MET A 180 11.78 3.90 -0.68
N ILE A 181 11.13 4.96 -0.15
CA ILE A 181 10.51 4.89 1.19
C ILE A 181 9.30 3.94 1.22
N GLN A 182 8.61 3.73 0.09
CA GLN A 182 7.53 2.76 0.00
C GLN A 182 7.99 1.34 0.38
N HIS A 183 9.25 0.97 0.11
CA HIS A 183 9.80 -0.32 0.54
C HIS A 183 9.81 -0.51 2.07
N TYR A 184 9.91 0.58 2.83
CA TYR A 184 9.87 0.56 4.30
C TYR A 184 8.43 0.71 4.83
N LEU A 185 7.53 1.27 4.02
CA LEU A 185 6.11 1.36 4.33
C LEU A 185 5.41 0.01 4.15
N ASN A 186 5.76 -0.74 3.08
CA ASN A 186 5.10 -2.00 2.71
C ASN A 186 5.00 -3.05 3.83
N PRO A 187 6.04 -3.31 4.66
CA PRO A 187 5.92 -4.24 5.79
C PRO A 187 4.83 -3.85 6.81
N CYS A 188 4.53 -2.55 6.93
CA CYS A 188 3.49 -2.06 7.83
C CYS A 188 2.08 -2.18 7.24
N LEU A 189 1.95 -2.23 5.92
CA LEU A 189 0.65 -2.25 5.24
C LEU A 189 -0.18 -3.48 5.62
N HIS A 190 0.44 -4.61 5.93
CA HIS A 190 -0.28 -5.79 6.42
C HIS A 190 -1.19 -5.46 7.62
N TYR A 191 -0.71 -4.65 8.56
CA TYR A 191 -1.44 -4.26 9.76
C TYR A 191 -2.48 -3.17 9.49
N LEU A 192 -2.23 -2.32 8.50
CA LEU A 192 -2.97 -1.06 8.30
C LEU A 192 -4.06 -1.17 7.22
N ILE A 193 -3.90 -2.05 6.21
CA ILE A 193 -4.80 -2.07 5.05
C ILE A 193 -6.22 -2.50 5.43
N GLY A 194 -6.40 -3.54 6.25
CA GLY A 194 -7.74 -3.93 6.73
C GLY A 194 -8.47 -2.76 7.42
N PRO A 195 -7.86 -2.16 8.47
CA PRO A 195 -8.36 -0.94 9.11
C PRO A 195 -8.61 0.22 8.12
N ALA A 196 -7.72 0.42 7.14
CA ALA A 196 -7.85 1.48 6.16
C ALA A 196 -9.03 1.29 5.21
N LEU A 197 -9.28 0.06 4.74
CA LEU A 197 -10.42 -0.23 3.85
C LEU A 197 -11.74 0.01 4.58
N VAL A 198 -11.87 -0.39 5.85
CA VAL A 198 -13.07 -0.14 6.65
C VAL A 198 -13.27 1.37 6.85
N THR A 199 -12.20 2.08 7.24
CA THR A 199 -12.23 3.53 7.43
C THR A 199 -12.63 4.26 6.14
N LEU A 200 -12.12 3.83 4.99
CA LEU A 200 -12.46 4.41 3.69
C LEU A 200 -13.94 4.32 3.37
N VAL A 201 -14.56 3.15 3.59
CA VAL A 201 -16.01 2.99 3.34
C VAL A 201 -16.81 3.89 4.26
N MET A 202 -16.44 3.98 5.54
CA MET A 202 -17.19 4.75 6.53
C MET A 202 -16.98 6.26 6.41
N TRP A 203 -15.81 6.71 5.93
CA TRP A 203 -15.49 8.14 5.81
C TRP A 203 -16.43 8.89 4.86
N HIS A 204 -16.96 8.20 3.84
CA HIS A 204 -17.90 8.78 2.88
C HIS A 204 -19.37 8.74 3.35
N LEU A 205 -19.61 8.25 4.56
CA LEU A 205 -20.90 8.37 5.23
C LEU A 205 -20.86 9.64 6.07
N ASP A 206 -21.99 10.37 6.14
CA ASP A 206 -22.10 11.48 7.08
C ASP A 206 -21.82 10.99 8.52
N ASP A 207 -21.21 11.83 9.36
CA ASP A 207 -20.85 11.47 10.75
C ASP A 207 -22.04 10.95 11.60
N ALA A 208 -23.26 11.32 11.22
CA ALA A 208 -24.51 10.91 11.88
C ALA A 208 -25.11 9.61 11.31
N VAL A 209 -24.58 9.10 10.20
CA VAL A 209 -25.10 7.92 9.49
C VAL A 209 -24.50 6.65 10.09
N GLU A 210 -25.39 5.76 10.49
CA GLU A 210 -25.04 4.41 10.95
C GLU A 210 -25.13 3.42 9.78
N ILE A 211 -24.10 2.59 9.61
CA ILE A 211 -24.07 1.51 8.62
C ILE A 211 -24.24 0.16 9.32
N THR A 212 -24.94 -0.78 8.67
CA THR A 212 -25.02 -2.15 9.18
C THR A 212 -23.69 -2.86 8.98
N ARG A 213 -23.36 -3.81 9.87
CA ARG A 213 -22.15 -4.63 9.71
C ARG A 213 -22.09 -5.34 8.35
N GLY A 214 -23.24 -5.84 7.88
CA GLY A 214 -23.37 -6.52 6.58
C GLY A 214 -23.10 -5.61 5.38
N ASP A 215 -23.66 -4.40 5.34
CA ASP A 215 -23.42 -3.45 4.25
C ASP A 215 -21.96 -2.97 4.23
N LEU A 216 -21.38 -2.76 5.42
CA LEU A 216 -19.98 -2.40 5.55
C LEU A 216 -19.07 -3.52 5.03
N PHE A 217 -19.36 -4.79 5.38
CA PHE A 217 -18.62 -5.95 4.89
C PHE A 217 -18.68 -6.07 3.35
N GLN A 218 -19.84 -5.83 2.73
CA GLN A 218 -19.96 -5.90 1.27
C GLN A 218 -19.06 -4.89 0.56
N ASN A 219 -18.99 -3.66 1.06
CA ASN A 219 -18.13 -2.62 0.50
C ASN A 219 -16.65 -2.87 0.78
N PHE A 220 -16.32 -3.31 1.99
CA PHE A 220 -14.98 -3.78 2.35
C PHE A 220 -14.51 -4.91 1.42
N ASN A 221 -15.37 -5.91 1.18
CA ASN A 221 -15.03 -7.02 0.30
C ASN A 221 -14.89 -6.61 -1.16
N PHE A 222 -15.68 -5.65 -1.64
CA PHE A 222 -15.47 -5.05 -2.96
C PHE A 222 -14.05 -4.44 -3.07
N LEU A 223 -13.63 -3.65 -2.08
CA LEU A 223 -12.30 -3.06 -2.05
C LEU A 223 -11.19 -4.12 -1.98
N ARG A 224 -11.38 -5.20 -1.21
CA ARG A 224 -10.43 -6.33 -1.18
C ARG A 224 -10.25 -6.95 -2.57
N LEU A 225 -11.34 -7.21 -3.28
CA LEU A 225 -11.30 -7.77 -4.63
C LEU A 225 -10.62 -6.81 -5.61
N LEU A 226 -10.87 -5.51 -5.45
CA LEU A 226 -10.25 -4.47 -6.26
C LEU A 226 -8.74 -4.38 -6.02
N PHE A 227 -8.26 -4.52 -4.78
CA PHE A 227 -6.85 -4.43 -4.45
C PHE A 227 -6.17 -5.80 -4.25
N ALA A 228 -6.78 -6.89 -4.72
CA ALA A 228 -6.27 -8.26 -4.52
C ALA A 228 -4.92 -8.55 -5.19
N TYR A 229 -4.54 -7.74 -6.17
CA TYR A 229 -3.24 -7.83 -6.86
C TYR A 229 -2.21 -6.83 -6.32
N GLU A 230 -2.61 -6.00 -5.35
CA GLU A 230 -1.75 -5.03 -4.67
C GLU A 230 -1.37 -5.53 -3.26
N PHE A 231 -2.34 -6.09 -2.55
CA PHE A 231 -2.19 -6.58 -1.18
C PHE A 231 -2.43 -8.08 -1.11
N ALA A 232 -1.73 -8.75 -0.19
CA ALA A 232 -1.82 -10.18 0.01
C ALA A 232 -3.09 -10.57 0.79
N PHE A 233 -4.26 -10.52 0.13
CA PHE A 233 -5.51 -11.00 0.70
C PHE A 233 -5.72 -12.48 0.46
N TYR A 234 -6.29 -13.17 1.45
CA TYR A 234 -6.80 -14.53 1.26
C TYR A 234 -8.33 -14.54 1.24
N ALA A 235 -8.91 -15.08 0.16
CA ALA A 235 -10.37 -15.06 -0.04
C ALA A 235 -11.13 -15.79 1.09
N ALA A 236 -10.59 -16.91 1.59
CA ALA A 236 -11.22 -17.68 2.65
C ALA A 236 -11.23 -16.97 4.01
N TRP A 237 -10.45 -15.89 4.18
CA TRP A 237 -10.38 -15.12 5.43
C TRP A 237 -11.06 -13.76 5.33
N ALA A 238 -11.86 -13.49 4.28
CA ALA A 238 -12.46 -12.17 4.09
C ALA A 238 -13.28 -11.69 5.29
N GLU A 239 -14.14 -12.55 5.84
CA GLU A 239 -14.99 -12.22 7.00
C GLU A 239 -14.16 -12.10 8.28
N LYS A 240 -13.22 -13.02 8.51
CA LYS A 240 -12.31 -12.95 9.67
C LYS A 240 -11.47 -11.66 9.67
N GLU A 241 -10.86 -11.32 8.54
CA GLU A 241 -10.04 -10.11 8.43
C GLU A 241 -10.87 -8.83 8.53
N PHE A 242 -12.13 -8.87 8.11
CA PHE A 242 -13.09 -7.80 8.37
C PHE A 242 -13.37 -7.65 9.86
N ASP A 243 -13.69 -8.74 10.54
CA ASP A 243 -14.01 -8.74 11.97
C ASP A 243 -12.81 -8.28 12.82
N ASP A 244 -11.62 -8.77 12.50
CA ASP A 244 -10.37 -8.36 13.14
C ASP A 244 -10.12 -6.85 12.93
N ALA A 245 -10.30 -6.33 11.71
CA ALA A 245 -10.13 -4.92 11.41
C ALA A 245 -11.14 -4.03 12.14
N VAL A 246 -12.42 -4.39 12.17
CA VAL A 246 -13.46 -3.64 12.90
C VAL A 246 -13.13 -3.60 14.39
N LYS A 247 -12.79 -4.75 14.99
CA LYS A 247 -12.43 -4.84 16.41
C LYS A 247 -11.20 -3.98 16.75
N GLN A 248 -10.20 -3.97 15.89
CA GLN A 248 -9.03 -3.11 16.04
C GLN A 248 -9.38 -1.62 15.98
N LEU A 249 -10.23 -1.22 15.03
CA LEU A 249 -10.69 0.16 14.90
C LEU A 249 -11.57 0.60 16.08
N GLU A 250 -12.35 -0.30 16.67
CA GLU A 250 -13.09 -0.04 17.92
C GLU A 250 -12.14 0.23 19.10
N MET A 251 -11.10 -0.60 19.26
CA MET A 251 -10.07 -0.37 20.31
C MET A 251 -9.32 0.96 20.13
N LEU A 252 -9.23 1.44 18.90
CA LEU A 252 -8.56 2.70 18.53
C LEU A 252 -9.53 3.90 18.43
N SER A 253 -10.80 3.73 18.81
CA SER A 253 -11.84 4.77 18.73
C SER A 253 -12.02 5.38 17.33
N VAL A 254 -11.72 4.61 16.29
CA VAL A 254 -12.00 5.00 14.88
C VAL A 254 -13.40 4.58 14.47
N VAL A 255 -13.91 3.48 15.03
CA VAL A 255 -15.27 2.97 14.82
C VAL A 255 -15.95 2.83 16.16
N GLU A 256 -17.23 3.17 16.24
CA GLU A 256 -18.04 3.03 17.45
C GLU A 256 -19.25 2.12 17.16
N PRO A 257 -19.48 1.06 17.95
CA PRO A 257 -20.69 0.27 17.86
C PRO A 257 -21.89 1.07 18.38
N THR A 258 -23.01 0.98 17.66
CA THR A 258 -24.30 1.56 18.06
C THR A 258 -25.29 0.44 18.38
N LYS A 259 -26.60 0.75 18.43
CA LYS A 259 -27.63 -0.26 18.72
C LYS A 259 -27.89 -1.11 17.47
N SER A 260 -28.18 -2.40 17.67
CA SER A 260 -28.67 -3.31 16.61
C SER A 260 -27.67 -3.63 15.49
N ASP A 261 -26.43 -4.01 15.84
CA ASP A 261 -25.38 -4.44 14.88
C ASP A 261 -25.04 -3.38 13.81
N ARG A 262 -25.04 -2.13 14.27
CA ARG A 262 -24.71 -0.96 13.48
C ARG A 262 -23.44 -0.31 14.00
N LEU A 263 -22.74 0.36 13.09
CA LEU A 263 -21.47 1.00 13.32
C LEU A 263 -21.55 2.44 12.82
N LYS A 264 -20.86 3.35 13.51
CA LYS A 264 -20.64 4.72 13.04
C LYS A 264 -19.17 5.09 13.17
N LEU A 265 -18.77 6.16 12.50
CA LEU A 265 -17.41 6.64 12.56
C LEU A 265 -17.15 7.29 13.94
N GLY A 266 -16.04 6.92 14.57
CA GLY A 266 -15.57 7.44 15.85
C GLY A 266 -14.83 8.77 15.71
N ASN A 267 -14.20 9.22 16.80
CA ASN A 267 -13.59 10.56 16.88
C ASN A 267 -12.07 10.60 16.67
N HIS A 268 -11.40 9.47 16.42
CA HIS A 268 -9.94 9.45 16.20
C HIS A 268 -9.55 9.96 14.80
N ARG A 269 -9.82 11.24 14.51
CA ARG A 269 -9.61 11.90 13.21
C ARG A 269 -8.19 11.75 12.65
N LYS A 270 -7.17 11.90 13.50
CA LYS A 270 -5.76 11.76 13.08
C LYS A 270 -5.45 10.38 12.47
N LEU A 271 -5.99 9.30 13.04
CA LEU A 271 -5.78 7.95 12.52
C LEU A 271 -6.63 7.71 11.28
N GLN A 272 -7.86 8.23 11.25
CA GLN A 272 -8.72 8.16 10.06
C GLN A 272 -8.01 8.77 8.84
N ILE A 273 -7.49 10.00 8.97
CA ILE A 273 -6.75 10.68 7.90
C ILE A 273 -5.52 9.87 7.48
N LEU A 274 -4.72 9.38 8.44
CA LEU A 274 -3.54 8.55 8.12
C LEU A 274 -3.94 7.30 7.32
N LEU A 275 -4.99 6.59 7.75
CA LEU A 275 -5.47 5.39 7.08
C LEU A 275 -5.98 5.67 5.66
N LEU A 276 -6.69 6.78 5.44
CA LEU A 276 -7.15 7.20 4.11
C LEU A 276 -5.97 7.57 3.21
N ASN A 277 -5.00 8.31 3.74
CA ASN A 277 -3.80 8.71 3.02
C ASN A 277 -2.94 7.52 2.57
N LEU A 278 -2.94 6.40 3.32
CA LEU A 278 -2.28 5.17 2.87
C LEU A 278 -2.90 4.61 1.58
N LEU A 279 -4.22 4.74 1.39
CA LEU A 279 -4.94 4.21 0.23
C LEU A 279 -4.97 5.18 -0.96
N GLN A 280 -4.79 6.48 -0.70
CA GLN A 280 -4.96 7.52 -1.71
C GLN A 280 -4.13 7.31 -2.99
N PRO A 281 -2.82 6.97 -2.94
CA PRO A 281 -2.04 6.77 -4.16
C PRO A 281 -2.58 5.62 -5.03
N PHE A 282 -3.09 4.57 -4.39
CA PHE A 282 -3.69 3.41 -5.08
C PHE A 282 -5.03 3.79 -5.72
N LEU A 283 -5.89 4.51 -4.99
CA LEU A 283 -7.15 5.02 -5.53
C LEU A 283 -6.93 5.92 -6.76
N GLU A 284 -5.96 6.83 -6.67
CA GLU A 284 -5.60 7.75 -7.76
C GLU A 284 -5.05 7.01 -8.99
N GLY A 285 -4.16 6.03 -8.78
CA GLY A 285 -3.61 5.20 -9.85
C GLY A 285 -4.68 4.33 -10.52
N TYR A 286 -5.50 3.63 -9.74
CA TYR A 286 -6.56 2.75 -10.26
C TYR A 286 -7.64 3.55 -11.01
N LEU A 287 -8.04 4.71 -10.49
CA LEU A 287 -8.98 5.59 -11.16
C LEU A 287 -8.43 6.09 -12.50
N THR A 288 -7.15 6.44 -12.55
CA THR A 288 -6.49 6.88 -13.81
C THR A 288 -6.48 5.76 -14.86
N VAL A 289 -6.19 4.52 -14.45
CA VAL A 289 -6.28 3.33 -15.33
C VAL A 289 -7.72 3.15 -15.86
N CYS A 290 -8.72 3.25 -14.98
CA CYS A 290 -10.12 3.11 -15.36
C CYS A 290 -10.55 4.17 -16.38
N GLN A 291 -10.21 5.43 -16.15
CA GLN A 291 -10.54 6.55 -17.04
C GLN A 291 -9.89 6.40 -18.43
N LEU A 292 -8.64 5.93 -18.50
CA LEU A 292 -7.99 5.66 -19.78
C LEU A 292 -8.64 4.50 -20.54
N LEU A 293 -8.99 3.41 -19.83
CA LEU A 293 -9.70 2.29 -20.43
C LEU A 293 -11.09 2.67 -20.95
N GLN A 294 -11.77 3.61 -20.28
CA GLN A 294 -13.05 4.14 -20.77
C GLN A 294 -12.88 4.95 -22.06
N GLN A 295 -11.80 5.72 -22.18
CA GLN A 295 -11.49 6.48 -23.39
C GLN A 295 -11.14 5.56 -24.58
N THR A 296 -10.55 4.40 -24.30
CA THR A 296 -10.15 3.42 -25.34
C THR A 296 -11.12 2.24 -25.48
N ALA A 297 -12.31 2.31 -24.87
CA ALA A 297 -13.20 1.16 -24.69
C ALA A 297 -13.59 0.41 -25.97
N SER A 298 -13.62 1.11 -27.11
CA SER A 298 -14.02 0.54 -28.40
C SER A 298 -12.99 -0.45 -28.96
N ASP A 299 -11.70 -0.28 -28.68
CA ASP A 299 -10.61 -1.02 -29.33
C ASP A 299 -9.69 -1.75 -28.33
N PRO A 300 -9.33 -3.02 -28.58
CA PRO A 300 -8.35 -3.72 -27.75
C PRO A 300 -7.00 -3.01 -27.75
N CYS A 301 -6.52 -2.64 -26.57
CA CYS A 301 -5.25 -1.93 -26.37
C CYS A 301 -4.17 -2.86 -25.83
N SER A 302 -2.92 -2.68 -26.26
CA SER A 302 -1.81 -3.44 -25.69
C SER A 302 -1.48 -3.02 -24.25
N GLU A 303 -1.02 -3.97 -23.44
CA GLU A 303 -0.59 -3.71 -22.06
C GLU A 303 0.46 -2.59 -21.99
N SER A 304 1.49 -2.66 -22.83
CA SER A 304 2.56 -1.66 -22.86
C SER A 304 2.05 -0.25 -23.19
N LEU A 305 1.08 -0.12 -24.10
CA LEU A 305 0.47 1.17 -24.42
C LEU A 305 -0.33 1.71 -23.24
N LEU A 306 -1.14 0.87 -22.58
CA LEU A 306 -1.93 1.27 -21.41
C LEU A 306 -1.04 1.70 -20.26
N LEU A 307 0.00 0.92 -19.94
CA LEU A 307 0.96 1.25 -18.88
C LEU A 307 1.69 2.56 -19.15
N THR A 308 2.16 2.77 -20.38
CA THR A 308 2.87 3.99 -20.79
C THR A 308 1.95 5.21 -20.76
N SER A 309 0.73 5.08 -21.31
CA SER A 309 -0.24 6.18 -21.33
C SER A 309 -0.74 6.53 -19.94
N THR A 310 -0.93 5.54 -19.06
CA THR A 310 -1.31 5.75 -17.67
C THR A 310 -0.22 6.49 -16.92
N GLN A 311 1.03 6.03 -17.01
CA GLN A 311 2.14 6.70 -16.34
C GLN A 311 2.34 8.14 -16.82
N ARG A 312 2.21 8.40 -18.12
CA ARG A 312 2.20 9.78 -18.67
C ARG A 312 1.08 10.60 -18.07
N ARG A 313 -0.15 10.07 -18.04
CA ARG A 313 -1.30 10.79 -17.50
C ARG A 313 -1.12 11.11 -16.02
N VAL A 314 -0.60 10.17 -15.23
CA VAL A 314 -0.29 10.42 -13.82
C VAL A 314 0.75 11.51 -13.66
N GLU A 315 1.81 11.54 -14.50
CA GLU A 315 2.80 12.63 -14.46
C GLU A 315 2.18 14.01 -14.75
N GLU A 316 1.28 14.11 -15.74
CA GLU A 316 0.53 15.35 -16.02
C GLU A 316 -0.33 15.79 -14.83
N LEU A 317 -1.00 14.84 -14.19
CA LEU A 317 -1.85 15.09 -13.02
C LEU A 317 -1.04 15.47 -11.77
N LEU A 318 0.17 14.92 -11.60
CA LEU A 318 1.14 15.35 -10.60
C LEU A 318 1.63 16.77 -10.87
N GLY A 319 1.95 17.08 -12.13
CA GLY A 319 2.40 18.41 -12.54
C GLY A 319 1.37 19.51 -12.31
N SER A 320 0.08 19.16 -12.42
CA SER A 320 -1.07 20.05 -12.16
C SER A 320 -1.56 20.03 -10.71
N GLY A 321 -1.02 19.17 -9.85
CA GLY A 321 -1.42 19.05 -8.45
C GLY A 321 -2.79 18.38 -8.22
N ILE A 322 -3.33 17.67 -9.22
CA ILE A 322 -4.56 16.89 -9.10
C ILE A 322 -4.29 15.55 -8.38
N ILE A 323 -3.15 14.93 -8.70
CA ILE A 323 -2.58 13.81 -7.95
C ILE A 323 -1.46 14.39 -7.10
N LEU A 324 -1.37 13.97 -5.83
CA LEU A 324 -0.40 14.52 -4.89
C LEU A 324 0.81 13.59 -4.70
N HIS A 325 0.60 12.27 -4.79
CA HIS A 325 1.62 11.31 -4.41
C HIS A 325 2.32 10.64 -5.60
N PRO A 326 3.67 10.74 -5.73
CA PRO A 326 4.39 10.17 -6.86
C PRO A 326 4.31 8.64 -6.98
N TYR A 327 3.91 7.91 -5.93
CA TYR A 327 3.78 6.44 -6.01
C TYR A 327 2.73 5.98 -7.03
N ALA A 328 1.76 6.84 -7.38
CA ALA A 328 0.82 6.58 -8.47
C ALA A 328 1.50 6.40 -9.84
N LEU A 329 2.78 6.75 -10.01
CA LEU A 329 3.55 6.49 -11.23
C LEU A 329 4.00 5.04 -11.41
N SER A 330 3.78 4.18 -10.40
CA SER A 330 4.26 2.80 -10.39
C SER A 330 3.63 1.97 -11.52
N LEU A 331 4.48 1.40 -12.38
CA LEU A 331 4.02 0.48 -13.42
C LEU A 331 3.48 -0.84 -12.83
N ASP A 332 4.00 -1.25 -11.68
CA ASP A 332 3.52 -2.44 -10.96
C ASP A 332 2.09 -2.20 -10.47
N MET A 333 1.80 -1.02 -9.92
CA MET A 333 0.44 -0.63 -9.51
C MET A 333 -0.52 -0.60 -10.70
N HIS A 334 -0.11 0.00 -11.83
CA HIS A 334 -0.95 0.00 -13.04
C HIS A 334 -1.21 -1.42 -13.56
N SER A 335 -0.22 -2.30 -13.49
CA SER A 335 -0.34 -3.71 -13.88
C SER A 335 -1.26 -4.48 -12.93
N ALA A 336 -1.16 -4.23 -11.62
CA ALA A 336 -2.06 -4.79 -10.61
C ALA A 336 -3.51 -4.33 -10.85
N ALA A 337 -3.73 -3.05 -11.15
CA ALA A 337 -5.04 -2.52 -11.50
C ALA A 337 -5.66 -3.23 -12.72
N LEU A 338 -4.89 -3.45 -13.79
CA LEU A 338 -5.37 -4.20 -14.96
C LEU A 338 -5.76 -5.64 -14.62
N GLN A 339 -4.99 -6.31 -13.77
CA GLN A 339 -5.29 -7.67 -13.31
C GLN A 339 -6.56 -7.70 -12.45
N ALA A 340 -6.70 -6.78 -11.51
CA ALA A 340 -7.88 -6.64 -10.68
C ALA A 340 -9.14 -6.37 -11.50
N LEU A 341 -9.07 -5.42 -12.43
CA LEU A 341 -10.19 -5.11 -13.34
C LEU A 341 -10.56 -6.29 -14.24
N THR A 342 -9.58 -7.11 -14.63
CA THR A 342 -9.82 -8.36 -15.35
C THR A 342 -10.55 -9.37 -14.47
N ALA A 343 -10.12 -9.56 -13.22
CA ALA A 343 -10.76 -10.46 -12.26
C ALA A 343 -12.20 -10.01 -11.91
N LEU A 344 -12.44 -8.71 -11.86
CA LEU A 344 -13.77 -8.10 -11.68
C LEU A 344 -14.64 -8.10 -12.95
N GLN A 345 -14.13 -8.67 -14.06
CA GLN A 345 -14.79 -8.70 -15.37
C GLN A 345 -15.11 -7.31 -15.95
N ALA A 346 -14.43 -6.26 -15.47
CA ALA A 346 -14.51 -4.91 -16.01
C ALA A 346 -13.67 -4.75 -17.29
N VAL A 347 -12.71 -5.64 -17.50
CA VAL A 347 -11.82 -5.65 -18.67
C VAL A 347 -11.61 -7.09 -19.15
N ASN A 348 -11.67 -7.30 -20.45
CA ASN A 348 -11.29 -8.57 -21.08
C ASN A 348 -9.80 -8.58 -21.38
N ARG A 349 -9.10 -9.61 -20.89
CA ARG A 349 -7.72 -9.90 -21.26
C ARG A 349 -7.67 -10.88 -22.42
N LEU A 350 -7.15 -10.45 -23.56
CA LEU A 350 -7.03 -11.22 -24.79
C LEU A 350 -5.55 -11.50 -25.07
N LYS A 351 -5.24 -12.70 -25.57
CA LYS A 351 -3.90 -13.04 -26.06
C LYS A 351 -3.94 -13.22 -27.57
N ARG A 352 -3.24 -12.36 -28.32
CA ARG A 352 -3.17 -12.43 -29.79
C ARG A 352 -1.71 -12.33 -30.24
N ASN A 353 -1.23 -13.27 -31.04
CA ASN A 353 0.14 -13.30 -31.59
C ASN A 353 1.25 -13.08 -30.53
N GLY A 354 1.08 -13.66 -29.34
CA GLY A 354 2.03 -13.48 -28.23
C GLY A 354 1.90 -12.16 -27.45
N MET A 355 1.07 -11.22 -27.91
CA MET A 355 0.77 -9.96 -27.21
C MET A 355 -0.45 -10.08 -26.33
N VAL A 356 -0.40 -9.40 -25.18
CA VAL A 356 -1.55 -9.22 -24.27
C VAL A 356 -2.26 -7.93 -24.64
N LEU A 357 -3.56 -8.05 -24.91
CA LEU A 357 -4.46 -6.95 -25.22
C LEU A 357 -5.55 -6.88 -24.15
N TYR A 358 -6.00 -5.68 -23.83
CA TYR A 358 -7.08 -5.40 -22.90
C TYR A 358 -8.19 -4.64 -23.59
N GLN A 359 -9.44 -5.05 -23.36
CA GLN A 359 -10.62 -4.39 -23.91
C GLN A 359 -11.60 -4.11 -22.77
N ALA A 360 -12.05 -2.87 -22.62
CA ALA A 360 -12.98 -2.50 -21.57
C ALA A 360 -14.36 -3.14 -21.78
N GLN A 361 -14.99 -3.57 -20.69
CA GLN A 361 -16.41 -3.88 -20.63
C GLN A 361 -17.15 -2.63 -20.17
N THR A 362 -17.61 -1.79 -21.11
CA THR A 362 -18.07 -0.41 -20.86
C THR A 362 -18.96 -0.26 -19.63
N ARG A 363 -20.01 -1.09 -19.52
CA ARG A 363 -20.94 -1.03 -18.38
C ARG A 363 -20.25 -1.38 -17.06
N LYS A 364 -19.54 -2.50 -17.01
CA LYS A 364 -18.92 -2.99 -15.78
C LYS A 364 -17.77 -2.09 -15.32
N LEU A 365 -16.99 -1.58 -16.27
CA LEU A 365 -15.95 -0.61 -15.99
C LEU A 365 -16.54 0.69 -15.44
N LEU A 366 -17.64 1.19 -16.03
CA LEU A 366 -18.33 2.38 -15.50
C LEU A 366 -18.82 2.17 -14.06
N GLU A 367 -19.41 1.01 -13.75
CA GLU A 367 -19.83 0.67 -12.37
C GLU A 367 -18.64 0.70 -11.39
N VAL A 368 -17.49 0.13 -11.77
CA VAL A 368 -16.27 0.12 -10.93
C VAL A 368 -15.71 1.54 -10.78
N THR A 369 -15.64 2.31 -11.87
CA THR A 369 -15.16 3.70 -11.85
C THR A 369 -16.02 4.57 -10.95
N GLN A 370 -17.34 4.49 -11.05
CA GLN A 370 -18.26 5.27 -10.21
C GLN A 370 -18.10 4.92 -8.73
N LYS A 371 -17.92 3.63 -8.40
CA LYS A 371 -17.62 3.21 -7.02
C LYS A 371 -16.30 3.82 -6.53
N LEU A 372 -15.26 3.83 -7.34
CA LEU A 372 -13.97 4.44 -7.00
C LEU A 372 -14.07 5.96 -6.84
N GLU A 373 -14.81 6.65 -7.71
CA GLU A 373 -15.02 8.09 -7.65
C GLU A 373 -15.76 8.50 -6.37
N ASN A 374 -16.78 7.73 -5.98
CA ASN A 374 -17.50 7.93 -4.72
C ASN A 374 -16.65 7.63 -3.47
N LEU A 375 -15.56 6.89 -3.62
CA LEU A 375 -14.61 6.59 -2.55
C LEU A 375 -13.39 7.52 -2.57
N LYS A 376 -13.29 8.43 -3.54
CA LYS A 376 -12.13 9.32 -3.64
C LYS A 376 -12.18 10.36 -2.52
N PHE A 377 -11.28 10.23 -1.56
CA PHE A 377 -11.05 11.25 -0.55
C PHE A 377 -10.54 12.53 -1.20
N GLN A 378 -11.28 13.63 -1.04
CA GLN A 378 -10.76 14.98 -1.23
C GLN A 378 -10.76 15.62 0.15
N SER A 379 -9.58 15.91 0.71
CA SER A 379 -9.50 16.74 1.92
C SER A 379 -10.28 18.04 1.65
N GLU A 380 -11.41 18.25 2.33
CA GLU A 380 -12.24 19.45 2.19
C GLU A 380 -11.53 20.70 2.76
N GLU A 381 -10.46 20.51 3.54
CA GLU A 381 -9.52 21.55 3.92
C GLU A 381 -8.34 21.59 2.93
N LYS A 382 -8.62 21.88 1.66
CA LYS A 382 -7.59 22.47 0.81
C LYS A 382 -7.34 23.89 1.32
N PHE A 383 -6.37 24.01 2.23
CA PHE A 383 -5.56 25.22 2.34
C PHE A 383 -5.27 25.71 0.92
N HIS A 384 -5.38 27.03 0.75
CA HIS A 384 -5.02 27.74 -0.47
C HIS A 384 -3.90 27.05 -1.23
N PRO A 385 -3.85 27.10 -2.57
CA PRO A 385 -2.69 26.70 -3.33
C PRO A 385 -1.54 27.69 -3.05
N SER A 386 -1.02 27.71 -1.83
CA SER A 386 0.40 27.91 -1.64
C SER A 386 1.06 26.80 -2.43
N SER A 387 2.09 27.17 -3.16
CA SER A 387 2.94 26.34 -4.01
C SER A 387 3.62 25.15 -3.30
N THR A 388 3.16 24.77 -2.11
CA THR A 388 3.71 23.77 -1.19
C THR A 388 3.29 22.35 -1.59
N GLY A 389 3.54 21.97 -2.84
CA GLY A 389 3.48 20.57 -3.26
C GLY A 389 4.61 19.74 -2.63
N PHE A 390 4.59 18.42 -2.88
CA PHE A 390 5.61 17.41 -2.50
C PHE A 390 7.08 17.84 -2.79
N ARG A 391 7.28 18.86 -3.61
CA ARG A 391 8.55 19.50 -3.96
C ARG A 391 9.38 19.96 -2.75
N HIS A 392 8.75 20.36 -1.64
CA HIS A 392 9.49 20.82 -0.46
C HIS A 392 10.12 19.69 0.37
N PHE A 393 9.70 18.45 0.13
CA PHE A 393 10.14 17.27 0.88
C PHE A 393 11.46 16.70 0.39
N VAL A 394 11.98 17.13 -0.77
CA VAL A 394 13.23 16.59 -1.34
C VAL A 394 14.29 17.68 -1.39
N ILE A 395 15.53 17.35 -1.01
CA ILE A 395 16.70 18.24 -1.15
C ILE A 395 17.84 17.57 -1.91
N ASP A 396 18.68 18.40 -2.52
CA ASP A 396 19.96 17.95 -3.07
C ASP A 396 20.94 17.63 -1.93
N GLY A 397 21.79 16.62 -2.14
CA GLY A 397 22.72 16.10 -1.12
C GLY A 397 23.73 17.12 -0.57
N SER A 398 23.87 18.31 -1.17
CA SER A 398 24.75 19.38 -0.71
C SER A 398 24.19 20.19 0.47
N GLN A 399 22.93 20.00 0.87
CA GLN A 399 22.26 20.75 1.95
C GLN A 399 22.13 19.96 3.27
N GLN A 400 22.90 18.89 3.46
CA GLN A 400 22.84 18.02 4.64
C GLN A 400 23.37 18.73 5.91
N ALA A 401 22.59 18.70 7.00
CA ALA A 401 23.14 19.02 8.32
C ALA A 401 24.00 17.86 8.84
N LYS A 402 25.08 18.17 9.58
CA LYS A 402 25.83 17.16 10.33
C LYS A 402 25.03 16.82 11.59
N LEU A 403 24.52 15.59 11.64
CA LEU A 403 23.90 15.01 12.84
C LEU A 403 24.95 14.59 13.86
#